data_AF-Q976W5-F1
#
_entry.id   AF-Q976W5-F1
#
_cell.length_a   1.000
_cell.length_b   1.000
_cell.length_c   1.000
_cell.angle_alpha   90.00
_cell.angle_beta   90.00
_cell.angle_gamma   90.00
#
_symmetry.space_group_name_H-M   'P 1'
#
loop_
_entity.id
_entity.type
_entity.pdbx_description
1 polymer ?
#
loop_
_entity_poly.entity_id
_entity_poly.type
_entity_poly.pdbx_seq_one_letter_code
_entity_poly.pdbx_strand_id
1 'polypeptide(L)'
;MSIEGSFHTSRDVKKFFENYQNFISCIPNVKDINDKKFKLDAQVGGFSVTADGELVSFKQSGDTYEYEIKINGPGVTINIKTVYKLQNNEISWSSHYNYEGFAVSMVGSLLDTTIQNMIKATNECIRTKLG
;
A
#
# COMPACT_ATOMS: atom_id res chain seq x y z
N MET A 1 -5.36 -11.77 4.76
CA MET A 1 -6.15 -11.74 3.50
C MET A 1 -5.24 -11.33 2.35
N SER A 2 -5.62 -11.61 1.10
CA SER A 2 -4.81 -11.27 -0.06
C SER A 2 -5.65 -10.75 -1.22
N ILE A 3 -5.07 -9.84 -2.00
CA ILE A 3 -5.60 -9.38 -3.30
C ILE A 3 -4.45 -9.23 -4.28
N GLU A 4 -4.74 -9.41 -5.56
CA GLU A 4 -3.73 -9.41 -6.63
C GLU A 4 -4.29 -8.76 -7.89
N GLY A 5 -3.38 -8.41 -8.81
CA GLY A 5 -3.72 -7.86 -10.11
C GLY A 5 -2.50 -7.72 -11.01
N SER A 6 -2.73 -7.30 -12.23
CA SER A 6 -1.67 -6.88 -13.14
C SER A 6 -2.08 -5.67 -13.98
N PHE A 7 -1.08 -4.97 -14.51
CA PHE A 7 -1.28 -3.89 -15.46
C PHE A 7 -0.08 -3.77 -16.40
N HIS A 8 -0.34 -3.29 -17.61
CA HIS A 8 0.70 -3.03 -18.61
C HIS A 8 1.27 -1.63 -18.45
N THR A 9 2.53 -1.44 -18.83
CA THR A 9 3.24 -0.16 -18.79
C THR A 9 4.02 0.06 -20.08
N SER A 10 4.07 1.28 -20.59
CA SER A 10 4.80 1.63 -21.80
C SER A 10 6.27 2.07 -21.59
N ARG A 11 6.76 2.07 -20.34
CA ARG A 11 8.04 2.68 -19.96
C ARG A 11 9.00 1.70 -19.29
N ASP A 12 10.26 2.08 -19.16
CA ASP A 12 11.19 1.43 -18.23
C ASP A 12 10.78 1.78 -16.79
N VAL A 13 10.20 0.79 -16.11
CA VAL A 13 9.56 0.93 -14.80
C VAL A 13 10.51 0.69 -13.63
N LYS A 14 11.71 0.16 -13.84
CA LYS A 14 12.61 -0.25 -12.74
C LYS A 14 12.96 0.92 -11.82
N LYS A 15 13.33 2.06 -12.40
CA LYS A 15 13.67 3.29 -11.66
C LYS A 15 12.55 3.78 -10.74
N PHE A 16 11.29 3.51 -11.09
CA PHE A 16 10.17 3.86 -10.23
C PHE A 16 10.20 3.03 -8.94
N PHE A 17 10.37 1.71 -9.06
CA PHE A 17 10.34 0.80 -7.91
C PHE A 17 11.64 0.78 -7.10
N GLU A 18 12.77 1.22 -7.64
CA GLU A 18 14.01 1.38 -6.88
C GLU A 18 13.93 2.50 -5.82
N ASN A 19 13.05 3.48 -6.04
CA ASN A 19 12.80 4.53 -5.06
C ASN A 19 11.49 4.26 -4.30
N TYR A 20 11.62 3.77 -3.06
CA TYR A 20 10.48 3.44 -2.22
C TYR A 20 9.55 4.64 -1.93
N GLN A 21 10.06 5.88 -2.03
CA GLN A 21 9.24 7.08 -1.84
C GLN A 21 8.16 7.19 -2.92
N ASN A 22 8.40 6.66 -4.12
CA ASN A 22 7.40 6.62 -5.17
C ASN A 22 6.19 5.76 -4.77
N PHE A 23 6.43 4.62 -4.11
CA PHE A 23 5.37 3.78 -3.56
C PHE A 23 4.59 4.53 -2.47
N ILE A 24 5.26 5.10 -1.46
CA ILE A 24 4.61 5.85 -0.38
C ILE A 24 3.76 7.00 -0.94
N SER A 25 4.28 7.73 -1.94
CA SER A 25 3.58 8.85 -2.58
C SER A 25 2.32 8.45 -3.33
N CYS A 26 2.12 7.16 -3.60
CA CYS A 26 0.92 6.64 -4.24
C CYS A 26 -0.11 6.10 -3.25
N ILE A 27 0.22 5.97 -1.96
CA ILE A 27 -0.77 5.61 -0.95
C ILE A 27 -1.75 6.79 -0.82
N PRO A 28 -3.07 6.56 -0.94
CA PRO A 28 -4.06 7.62 -0.97
C PRO A 28 -4.08 8.40 0.34
N ASN A 29 -4.30 9.71 0.24
CA ASN A 29 -4.41 10.65 1.36
C ASN A 29 -3.21 10.65 2.33
N VAL A 30 -2.03 10.24 1.85
CA VAL A 30 -0.80 10.38 2.62
C VAL A 30 -0.41 11.85 2.73
N LYS A 31 0.00 12.23 3.94
CA LYS A 31 0.53 13.54 4.32
C LYS A 31 1.69 13.38 5.29
N ASP A 32 2.37 14.49 5.58
CA ASP A 32 3.46 14.56 6.56
C ASP A 32 4.54 13.48 6.36
N ILE A 33 4.93 13.22 5.10
CA ILE A 33 5.94 12.22 4.76
C ILE A 33 7.30 12.68 5.28
N ASN A 34 7.88 11.88 6.17
CA ASN A 34 9.23 12.06 6.68
C ASN A 34 9.98 10.73 6.59
N ASP A 35 10.81 10.60 5.55
CA ASP A 35 11.52 9.36 5.20
C ASP A 35 10.55 8.18 5.02
N LYS A 36 10.61 7.17 5.90
CA LYS A 36 9.73 6.00 5.87
C LYS A 36 8.42 6.18 6.64
N LYS A 37 8.27 7.28 7.38
CA LYS A 37 7.09 7.54 8.20
C LYS A 37 6.18 8.53 7.51
N PHE A 38 4.88 8.36 7.70
CA PHE A 38 3.87 9.20 7.10
C PHE A 38 2.60 9.20 7.94
N LYS A 39 1.72 10.17 7.71
CA LYS A 39 0.34 10.12 8.19
C LYS A 39 -0.59 9.86 7.03
N LEU A 40 -1.73 9.25 7.30
CA LEU A 40 -2.78 9.08 6.29
C LEU A 40 -4.15 9.36 6.89
N ASP A 41 -4.99 10.03 6.12
CA ASP A 41 -6.40 10.21 6.46
C ASP A 41 -7.23 9.13 5.77
N ALA A 42 -7.86 8.27 6.56
CA ALA A 42 -8.71 7.18 6.11
C ALA A 42 -10.17 7.42 6.47
N GLN A 43 -11.07 7.00 5.57
CA GLN A 43 -12.47 6.78 5.90
C GLN A 43 -12.70 5.29 6.16
N VAL A 44 -13.22 4.99 7.35
CA VAL A 44 -13.64 3.65 7.77
C VAL A 44 -15.13 3.71 8.05
N GLY A 45 -15.94 3.25 7.09
CA GLY A 45 -17.39 3.51 7.12
C GLY A 45 -17.68 5.02 7.14
N GLY A 46 -18.42 5.49 8.15
CA GLY A 46 -18.72 6.92 8.34
C GLY A 46 -17.68 7.69 9.17
N PHE A 47 -16.60 7.04 9.63
CA PHE A 47 -15.61 7.65 10.51
C PHE A 47 -14.39 8.13 9.73
N SER A 48 -13.95 9.36 10.01
CA SER A 48 -12.67 9.88 9.53
C SER A 48 -11.61 9.69 10.60
N VAL A 49 -10.48 9.09 10.21
CA VAL A 49 -9.39 8.73 11.12
C VAL A 49 -8.07 9.16 10.51
N THR A 50 -7.23 9.84 11.28
CA THR A 50 -5.81 9.99 10.95
C THR A 50 -5.04 8.86 11.59
N ALA A 51 -4.25 8.14 10.79
CA ALA A 51 -3.42 7.03 11.24
C ALA A 51 -1.94 7.30 10.91
N ASP A 52 -1.05 6.75 11.74
CA ASP A 52 0.39 6.81 11.53
C ASP A 52 0.84 5.60 10.70
N GLY A 53 1.47 5.85 9.56
CA GLY A 53 2.02 4.84 8.67
C GLY A 53 3.54 4.81 8.70
N GLU A 54 4.11 3.65 8.48
CA GLU A 54 5.55 3.44 8.33
C GLU A 54 5.85 2.36 7.29
N LEU A 55 6.79 2.62 6.39
CA LEU A 55 7.41 1.59 5.56
C LEU A 55 8.45 0.84 6.40
N VAL A 56 8.06 -0.33 6.91
CA VAL A 56 8.89 -1.14 7.81
C VAL A 56 9.93 -1.97 7.06
N SER A 57 9.67 -2.35 5.81
CA SER A 57 10.64 -3.07 4.97
C SER A 57 10.48 -2.71 3.49
N PHE A 58 11.62 -2.60 2.81
CA PHE A 58 11.73 -2.52 1.36
C PHE A 58 12.84 -3.47 0.91
N LYS A 59 12.53 -4.40 -0.01
CA LYS A 59 13.49 -5.36 -0.55
C LYS A 59 13.40 -5.42 -2.06
N GLN A 60 14.55 -5.48 -2.71
CA GLN A 60 14.69 -5.68 -4.14
C GLN A 60 15.44 -6.99 -4.40
N SER A 61 14.91 -7.82 -5.29
CA SER A 61 15.53 -9.07 -5.73
C SER A 61 15.30 -9.23 -7.24
N GLY A 62 16.26 -8.77 -8.03
CA GLY A 62 16.13 -8.70 -9.49
C GLY A 62 14.94 -7.81 -9.88
N ASP A 63 13.99 -8.40 -10.62
CA ASP A 63 12.78 -7.72 -11.08
C ASP A 63 11.59 -7.85 -10.09
N THR A 64 11.88 -8.20 -8.83
CA THR A 64 10.89 -8.29 -7.76
C THR A 64 11.14 -7.23 -6.69
N TYR A 65 10.09 -6.50 -6.31
CA TYR A 65 10.12 -5.45 -5.30
C TYR A 65 9.08 -5.74 -4.23
N GLU A 66 9.50 -5.78 -2.97
CA GLU A 66 8.67 -6.09 -1.82
C GLU A 66 8.61 -4.87 -0.89
N TYR A 67 7.40 -4.44 -0.58
CA TYR A 67 7.08 -3.34 0.31
C TYR A 67 6.29 -3.88 1.48
N GLU A 68 6.68 -3.52 2.70
CA GLU A 68 5.91 -3.82 3.89
C GLU A 68 5.65 -2.52 4.62
N ILE A 69 4.36 -2.19 4.78
CA ILE A 69 3.92 -1.03 5.54
C ILE A 69 3.13 -1.47 6.78
N LYS A 70 3.30 -0.70 7.85
CA LYS A 70 2.52 -0.79 9.07
C LYS A 70 1.72 0.49 9.25
N ILE A 71 0.43 0.37 9.54
CA ILE A 71 -0.47 1.50 9.80
C ILE A 71 -1.06 1.33 11.19
N ASN A 72 -0.89 2.32 12.05
CA ASN A 72 -1.41 2.37 13.41
C ASN A 72 -2.51 3.41 13.48
N GLY A 73 -3.76 2.94 13.60
CA GLY A 73 -4.92 3.76 13.90
C GLY A 73 -5.40 3.56 15.34
N PRO A 74 -6.45 4.29 15.76
CA PRO A 74 -7.04 4.13 17.09
C PRO A 74 -7.54 2.69 17.31
N GLY A 75 -6.83 1.93 18.15
CA GLY A 75 -7.20 0.57 18.54
C GLY A 75 -7.08 -0.49 17.44
N VAL A 76 -6.46 -0.16 16.30
CA VAL A 76 -6.22 -1.06 15.17
C VAL A 76 -4.80 -0.87 14.64
N THR A 77 -4.08 -1.98 14.47
CA THR A 77 -2.83 -2.05 13.74
C THR A 77 -3.05 -2.86 12.47
N ILE A 78 -2.59 -2.36 11.33
CA ILE A 78 -2.69 -3.02 10.02
C ILE A 78 -1.27 -3.23 9.50
N ASN A 79 -0.96 -4.44 9.04
CA ASN A 79 0.27 -4.73 8.30
C ASN A 79 -0.09 -5.13 6.87
N ILE A 80 0.56 -4.50 5.89
CA ILE A 80 0.35 -4.77 4.46
C ILE A 80 1.70 -5.05 3.83
N LYS A 81 1.80 -6.20 3.19
CA LYS A 81 2.95 -6.62 2.41
C LYS A 81 2.56 -6.72 0.95
N THR A 82 3.15 -5.90 0.10
CA THR A 82 2.93 -5.88 -1.34
C THR A 82 4.18 -6.33 -2.09
N VAL A 83 4.02 -7.26 -3.01
CA VAL A 83 5.08 -7.75 -3.90
C VAL A 83 4.73 -7.37 -5.33
N TYR A 84 5.65 -6.70 -6.00
CA TYR A 84 5.60 -6.40 -7.43
C TYR A 84 6.60 -7.27 -8.18
N LYS A 85 6.20 -7.82 -9.32
CA LYS A 85 7.08 -8.53 -10.24
C LYS A 85 6.98 -7.88 -11.61
N LEU A 86 8.11 -7.42 -12.13
CA LEU A 86 8.22 -6.78 -13.43
C LEU A 86 8.57 -7.84 -14.47
N GLN A 87 7.77 -7.96 -15.52
CA GLN A 87 8.02 -8.90 -16.63
C GLN A 87 7.71 -8.20 -17.94
N ASN A 88 8.75 -7.89 -18.72
CA ASN A 88 8.64 -7.13 -19.97
C ASN A 88 7.89 -5.79 -19.74
N ASN A 89 6.69 -5.66 -20.32
CA ASN A 89 5.82 -4.50 -20.21
C ASN A 89 4.63 -4.74 -19.26
N GLU A 90 4.65 -5.81 -18.47
CA GLU A 90 3.62 -6.14 -17.50
C GLU A 90 4.17 -6.08 -16.07
N ILE A 91 3.36 -5.52 -15.18
CA ILE A 91 3.60 -5.53 -13.75
C ILE A 91 2.51 -6.36 -13.11
N SER A 92 2.88 -7.47 -12.51
CA SER A 92 2.00 -8.24 -11.63
C SER A 92 2.26 -7.86 -10.18
N TRP A 93 1.21 -7.79 -9.39
CA TRP A 93 1.31 -7.46 -7.98
C TRP A 93 0.40 -8.34 -7.13
N SER A 94 0.86 -8.64 -5.92
CA SER A 94 0.06 -9.27 -4.89
C SER A 94 0.27 -8.57 -3.56
N SER A 95 -0.81 -8.33 -2.83
CA SER A 95 -0.78 -7.71 -1.52
C SER A 95 -1.41 -8.65 -0.51
N HIS A 96 -0.67 -8.99 0.53
CA HIS A 96 -1.19 -9.67 1.71
C HIS A 96 -1.33 -8.65 2.84
N TYR A 97 -2.43 -8.72 3.58
CA TYR A 97 -2.64 -7.85 4.72
C TYR A 97 -3.30 -8.58 5.89
N ASN A 98 -2.99 -8.12 7.09
CA ASN A 98 -3.63 -8.51 8.33
C ASN A 98 -3.88 -7.28 9.20
N TYR A 99 -4.74 -7.44 10.19
CA TYR A 99 -4.95 -6.42 11.19
C TYR A 99 -5.27 -7.05 12.54
N GLU A 100 -4.94 -6.31 13.60
CA GLU A 100 -5.11 -6.70 14.98
C GLU A 100 -5.44 -5.48 15.85
N GLY A 101 -5.87 -5.72 17.08
CA GLY A 101 -6.18 -4.67 18.05
C GLY A 101 -7.59 -4.80 18.63
N PHE A 102 -7.84 -4.07 19.71
CA PHE A 102 -9.07 -4.19 20.49
C PHE A 102 -10.32 -3.69 19.75
N ALA A 103 -10.16 -2.81 18.76
CA ALA A 103 -11.28 -2.24 17.99
C ALA A 103 -11.65 -3.10 16.77
N VAL A 104 -10.83 -4.10 16.39
CA VAL A 104 -11.06 -4.93 15.20
C VAL A 104 -12.41 -5.67 15.26
N SER A 105 -12.83 -6.12 16.44
CA SER A 105 -14.13 -6.79 16.62
C SER A 105 -15.32 -5.88 16.28
N MET A 106 -15.14 -4.55 16.32
CA MET A 106 -16.17 -3.56 16.02
C MET A 106 -16.16 -3.12 14.56
N VAL A 107 -14.98 -3.03 13.93
CA VAL A 107 -14.81 -2.43 12.58
C VAL A 107 -14.25 -3.37 11.52
N GLY A 108 -13.99 -4.64 11.84
CA GLY A 108 -13.28 -5.59 10.97
C GLY A 108 -13.81 -5.67 9.53
N SER A 109 -15.13 -5.78 9.35
CA SER A 109 -15.75 -5.84 8.01
C SER A 109 -15.56 -4.54 7.20
N LEU A 110 -15.49 -3.39 7.87
CA LEU A 110 -15.21 -2.11 7.24
C LEU A 110 -13.72 -1.98 6.88
N LEU A 111 -12.83 -2.50 7.72
CA LEU A 111 -11.39 -2.48 7.48
C LEU A 111 -11.02 -3.22 6.19
N ASP A 112 -11.63 -4.38 5.91
CA ASP A 112 -11.36 -5.13 4.69
C ASP A 112 -11.60 -4.28 3.44
N THR A 113 -12.75 -3.62 3.39
CA THR A 113 -13.12 -2.77 2.25
C THR A 113 -12.19 -1.57 2.16
N THR A 114 -11.90 -0.90 3.27
CA THR A 114 -10.99 0.25 3.30
C THR A 114 -9.58 -0.13 2.85
N ILE A 115 -9.02 -1.23 3.35
CA ILE A 115 -7.66 -1.68 3.02
C ILE A 115 -7.58 -2.11 1.55
N GLN A 116 -8.55 -2.87 1.05
CA GLN A 116 -8.58 -3.27 -0.35
C GLN A 116 -8.69 -2.06 -1.29
N ASN A 117 -9.52 -1.08 -0.94
CA ASN A 117 -9.64 0.15 -1.73
C ASN A 117 -8.34 0.95 -1.72
N MET A 118 -7.67 1.04 -0.56
CA MET A 118 -6.37 1.70 -0.44
C MET A 118 -5.31 1.01 -1.33
N ILE A 119 -5.22 -0.31 -1.29
CA ILE A 119 -4.29 -1.08 -2.12
C ILE A 119 -4.60 -0.88 -3.61
N LYS A 120 -5.87 -0.97 -4.01
CA LYS A 120 -6.28 -0.75 -5.41
C LYS A 120 -5.95 0.65 -5.88
N ALA A 121 -6.27 1.68 -5.09
CA ALA A 121 -5.95 3.07 -5.39
C ALA A 121 -4.44 3.32 -5.50
N THR A 122 -3.64 2.69 -4.63
CA THR A 122 -2.18 2.75 -4.68
C THR A 122 -1.67 2.20 -6.01
N ASN A 123 -2.17 1.02 -6.43
CA ASN A 123 -1.78 0.41 -7.69
C ASN A 123 -2.25 1.20 -8.91
N GLU A 124 -3.43 1.82 -8.86
CA GLU A 124 -3.92 2.67 -9.94
C GLU A 124 -3.09 3.96 -10.07
N CYS A 125 -2.64 4.55 -8.95
CA CYS A 125 -1.67 5.66 -8.97
C CYS A 125 -0.35 5.25 -9.62
N ILE A 126 0.19 4.08 -9.25
CA ILE A 126 1.44 3.55 -9.83
C ILE A 126 1.28 3.35 -11.33
N ARG A 127 0.21 2.66 -11.75
CA ARG A 127 -0.13 2.46 -13.17
C ARG A 127 -0.16 3.80 -13.92
N THR A 128 -0.90 4.79 -13.38
CA THR A 128 -1.01 6.12 -13.99
C THR A 128 0.35 6.82 -14.15
N LYS A 129 1.23 6.71 -13.16
CA LYS A 129 2.58 7.31 -13.22
C LYS A 129 3.49 6.61 -14.24
N LEU A 130 3.26 5.33 -14.52
CA LEU A 130 4.09 4.52 -15.40
C LEU A 130 3.63 4.52 -16.87
N GLY A 131 2.43 5.04 -17.16
CA GLY A 131 1.88 5.17 -18.52
C GLY A 131 1.45 3.82 -19.06
#